data_AF-A0A968JJK6-F1
#
_entry.id   AF-A0A968JJK6-F1
#
_cell.length_a   1.000
_cell.length_b   1.000
_cell.length_c   1.000
_cell.angle_alpha   90.00
_cell.angle_beta   90.00
_cell.angle_gamma   90.00
#
_symmetry.space_group_name_H-M   'P 1'
#
loop_
_entity.id
_entity.type
_entity.pdbx_description
1 polymer ?
#
loop_
_entity_poly.entity_id
_entity_poly.type
_entity_poly.pdbx_seq_one_letter_code
_entity_poly.pdbx_strand_id
1 'polypeptide(L)'
;PRFYDLCDEYGLYVMDEANLETHDLGNYISSRPDYAGQMLDRAVRMVERDKNHPCIISWSLGNESGTGPNHEAMAAWIKQRDPSRFIHNEGAQIKMGEIDAAYVGVRSRMYTTLERFIEEMDMDERPIMYCEYAHSMGNSTGHLYKFVNAFRQYPKIIGGFIWDWVDQGLYKTSDEGKRYFAYGGDFGEEYTDGAFCLNGLIFPDRTPKPALSECKKVFQPIEATLENGSLQVTNLHDFLNLNIYTLKWVLLEDGVAVQEGQMDAPSIAPNQMGKMTFPAFNRNNKAEYILSVGFYLKEATIWAEQGHEVAWAQFILDTTPEASKLSIQTELTVEEQENQILVKSGAFIAGFSKETGYLASYLIDGEEMLKSPLMFNFWRVPTDNDIAWGMPKAYGIWKEAGKDARLINFEAIKKVKTKS
;
A
#
# COMPACT_ATOMS: atom_id res chain seq x y z
N PRO A 1 15.53 11.95 -24.42
CA PRO A 1 14.97 13.19 -23.84
C PRO A 1 15.20 13.20 -22.32
N ARG A 2 15.04 14.36 -21.65
CA ARG A 2 15.54 14.59 -20.26
C ARG A 2 15.10 13.58 -19.19
N PHE A 3 13.94 12.94 -19.34
CA PHE A 3 13.49 11.93 -18.38
C PHE A 3 14.45 10.73 -18.32
N TYR A 4 14.80 10.15 -19.47
CA TYR A 4 15.72 9.00 -19.51
C TYR A 4 17.15 9.40 -19.10
N ASP A 5 17.59 10.63 -19.41
CA ASP A 5 18.87 11.15 -18.91
C ASP A 5 18.91 11.16 -17.36
N LEU A 6 17.79 11.54 -16.72
CA LEU A 6 17.68 11.50 -15.26
C LEU A 6 17.62 10.07 -14.75
N CYS A 7 16.91 9.14 -15.41
CA CYS A 7 16.90 7.74 -15.01
C CYS A 7 18.28 7.07 -15.14
N ASP A 8 19.06 7.45 -16.16
CA ASP A 8 20.46 7.01 -16.32
C ASP A 8 21.34 7.51 -15.18
N GLU A 9 21.19 8.78 -14.78
CA GLU A 9 21.99 9.40 -13.72
C GLU A 9 21.59 8.90 -12.31
N TYR A 10 20.29 8.81 -12.04
CA TYR A 10 19.75 8.45 -10.72
C TYR A 10 19.64 6.95 -10.49
N GLY A 11 19.66 6.13 -11.54
CA GLY A 11 19.60 4.67 -11.45
C GLY A 11 18.19 4.12 -11.25
N LEU A 12 17.32 4.28 -12.25
CA LEU A 12 15.99 3.65 -12.30
C LEU A 12 15.86 2.76 -13.54
N TYR A 13 15.36 1.54 -13.38
CA TYR A 13 15.02 0.69 -14.53
C TYR A 13 13.75 1.18 -15.21
N VAL A 14 13.78 1.25 -16.54
CA VAL A 14 12.70 1.78 -17.37
C VAL A 14 12.25 0.72 -18.38
N MET A 15 10.94 0.51 -18.45
CA MET A 15 10.28 -0.10 -19.60
C MET A 15 9.76 1.05 -20.46
N ASP A 16 10.35 1.24 -21.64
CA ASP A 16 9.96 2.34 -22.53
C ASP A 16 8.88 1.86 -23.51
N GLU A 17 7.78 2.60 -23.58
CA GLU A 17 6.55 2.14 -24.23
C GLU A 17 6.18 2.98 -25.45
N ALA A 18 5.88 2.29 -26.55
CA ALA A 18 5.41 2.95 -27.74
C ALA A 18 4.06 3.60 -27.45
N ASN A 19 3.89 4.85 -27.85
CA ASN A 19 2.59 5.52 -27.79
C ASN A 19 1.61 4.80 -28.72
N LEU A 20 0.91 3.78 -28.24
CA LEU A 20 -0.04 2.97 -28.99
C LEU A 20 -1.05 2.40 -28.00
N GLU A 21 -2.26 2.96 -28.01
CA GLU A 21 -3.39 2.46 -27.24
C GLU A 21 -4.66 2.53 -28.08
N THR A 22 -5.39 1.42 -28.16
CA THR A 22 -6.67 1.31 -28.86
C THR A 22 -7.69 0.54 -28.03
N HIS A 23 -7.78 0.89 -26.74
CA HIS A 23 -8.55 0.20 -25.69
C HIS A 23 -9.91 -0.31 -26.18
N ASP A 24 -10.78 0.60 -26.62
CA ASP A 24 -12.15 0.28 -27.06
C ASP A 24 -12.23 -0.67 -28.26
N LEU A 25 -11.18 -0.72 -29.09
CA LEU A 25 -11.15 -1.48 -30.34
C LEU A 25 -10.48 -2.85 -30.19
N GLY A 26 -9.83 -3.12 -29.06
CA GLY A 26 -9.08 -4.35 -28.81
C GLY A 26 -8.16 -4.73 -29.98
N ASN A 27 -8.29 -5.97 -30.47
CA ASN A 27 -7.44 -6.51 -31.55
C ASN A 27 -7.70 -5.91 -32.95
N TYR A 28 -8.70 -5.04 -33.12
CA TYR A 28 -9.13 -4.59 -34.45
C TYR A 28 -7.99 -3.90 -35.22
N ILE A 29 -7.30 -2.94 -34.59
CA ILE A 29 -6.24 -2.18 -35.23
C ILE A 29 -4.97 -3.03 -35.40
N SER A 30 -4.63 -3.83 -34.39
CA SER A 30 -3.44 -4.70 -34.43
C SER A 30 -3.54 -5.85 -35.43
N SER A 31 -4.75 -6.17 -35.90
CA SER A 31 -5.02 -7.24 -36.87
C SER A 31 -5.13 -6.79 -38.33
N ARG A 32 -5.11 -5.47 -38.61
CA ARG A 32 -5.39 -4.98 -39.96
C ARG A 32 -4.15 -4.42 -40.68
N PRO A 33 -3.89 -4.82 -41.93
CA PRO A 33 -2.68 -4.45 -42.65
C PRO A 33 -2.63 -2.95 -43.03
N ASP A 34 -3.76 -2.25 -43.09
CA ASP A 34 -3.82 -0.81 -43.37
C ASP A 34 -3.28 0.07 -42.22
N TYR A 35 -3.11 -0.50 -41.02
CA TYR A 35 -2.50 0.16 -39.86
C TYR A 35 -1.06 -0.28 -39.58
N ALA A 36 -0.53 -1.26 -40.33
CA ALA A 36 0.78 -1.84 -40.07
C ALA A 36 1.91 -0.79 -40.10
N GLY A 37 1.89 0.12 -41.08
CA GLY A 37 2.90 1.17 -41.21
C GLY A 37 2.87 2.18 -40.07
N GLN A 38 1.68 2.53 -39.58
CA GLN A 38 1.46 3.52 -38.52
C GLN A 38 1.87 2.96 -37.15
N MET A 39 1.59 1.67 -36.89
CA MET A 39 2.05 0.98 -35.69
C MET A 39 3.57 0.81 -35.70
N LEU A 40 4.13 0.39 -36.85
CA LEU A 40 5.58 0.24 -37.00
C LEU A 40 6.31 1.58 -36.83
N ASP A 41 5.82 2.68 -37.40
CA ASP A 41 6.42 4.02 -37.24
C ASP A 41 6.58 4.41 -35.76
N ARG A 42 5.56 4.14 -34.93
CA ARG A 42 5.59 4.44 -33.49
C ARG A 42 6.69 3.65 -32.77
N ALA A 43 6.82 2.36 -33.04
CA ALA A 43 7.90 1.53 -32.51
C ALA A 43 9.28 2.00 -32.99
N VAL A 44 9.45 2.22 -34.30
CA VAL A 44 10.72 2.62 -34.91
C VAL A 44 11.22 3.93 -34.31
N ARG A 45 10.34 4.93 -34.19
CA ARG A 45 10.71 6.25 -33.70
C ARG A 45 11.05 6.27 -32.22
N MET A 46 10.39 5.44 -31.39
CA MET A 46 10.77 5.26 -29.98
C MET A 46 12.18 4.67 -29.89
N VAL A 47 12.38 3.49 -30.48
CA VAL A 47 13.66 2.77 -30.36
C VAL A 47 14.82 3.58 -30.94
N GLU A 48 14.65 4.18 -32.13
CA GLU A 48 15.73 4.97 -32.71
C GLU A 48 16.07 6.21 -31.88
N ARG A 49 15.10 6.80 -31.18
CA ARG A 49 15.34 7.93 -30.28
C ARG A 49 16.10 7.50 -29.02
N ASP A 50 15.72 6.38 -28.41
CA ASP A 50 16.06 6.10 -27.00
C ASP A 50 17.01 4.91 -26.77
N LYS A 51 17.34 4.12 -27.80
CA LYS A 51 18.18 2.89 -27.71
C LYS A 51 19.54 3.00 -27.00
N ASN A 52 20.06 4.21 -26.81
CA ASN A 52 21.36 4.44 -26.17
C ASN A 52 21.26 4.63 -24.64
N HIS A 53 20.05 4.70 -24.07
CA HIS A 53 19.86 4.88 -22.63
C HIS A 53 20.01 3.54 -21.87
N PRO A 54 20.99 3.41 -20.94
CA PRO A 54 21.16 2.20 -20.14
C PRO A 54 20.03 1.95 -19.13
N CYS A 55 19.29 2.97 -18.71
CA CYS A 55 18.13 2.80 -17.83
C CYS A 55 17.02 1.95 -18.48
N ILE A 56 16.90 2.01 -19.80
CA ILE A 56 15.88 1.26 -20.54
C ILE A 56 16.31 -0.20 -20.61
N ILE A 57 15.54 -1.08 -19.98
CA ILE A 57 15.79 -2.53 -19.96
C ILE A 57 14.80 -3.31 -20.84
N SER A 58 13.71 -2.66 -21.27
CA SER A 58 12.62 -3.28 -22.02
C SER A 58 11.98 -2.30 -23.01
N TRP A 59 11.49 -2.85 -24.12
CA TRP A 59 10.62 -2.16 -25.06
C TRP A 59 9.19 -2.71 -24.94
N SER A 60 8.25 -1.86 -24.56
CA SER A 60 6.82 -2.19 -24.59
C SER A 60 6.20 -1.77 -25.92
N LEU A 61 5.39 -2.64 -26.53
CA LEU A 61 4.79 -2.38 -27.84
C LEU A 61 3.60 -1.40 -27.78
N GLY A 62 3.09 -1.10 -26.59
CA GLY A 62 1.91 -0.28 -26.35
C GLY A 62 1.12 -0.82 -25.17
N ASN A 63 -0.07 -0.25 -24.96
CA ASN A 63 -1.00 -0.61 -23.91
C ASN A 63 -2.38 -0.95 -24.50
N GLU A 64 -3.10 -1.89 -23.89
CA GLU A 64 -4.52 -2.22 -24.16
C GLU A 64 -4.94 -2.18 -25.65
N SER A 65 -4.06 -2.62 -26.56
CA SER A 65 -4.28 -2.63 -28.02
C SER A 65 -4.42 -4.04 -28.58
N GLY A 66 -4.56 -5.01 -27.66
CA GLY A 66 -4.68 -6.41 -27.98
C GLY A 66 -3.42 -7.01 -28.61
N THR A 67 -3.60 -8.02 -29.46
CA THR A 67 -2.52 -8.73 -30.18
C THR A 67 -2.91 -9.04 -31.62
N GLY A 68 -1.92 -9.01 -32.52
CA GLY A 68 -2.10 -9.28 -33.93
C GLY A 68 -0.82 -9.14 -34.75
N PRO A 69 -0.85 -9.42 -36.06
CA PRO A 69 0.32 -9.39 -36.94
C PRO A 69 1.09 -8.07 -36.95
N ASN A 70 0.44 -6.95 -36.66
CA ASN A 70 1.13 -5.66 -36.60
C ASN A 70 2.03 -5.55 -35.36
N HIS A 71 1.62 -6.11 -34.21
CA HIS A 71 2.48 -6.20 -33.03
C HIS A 71 3.65 -7.16 -33.27
N GLU A 72 3.40 -8.28 -33.94
CA GLU A 72 4.46 -9.21 -34.36
C GLU A 72 5.51 -8.52 -35.26
N ALA A 73 5.06 -7.71 -36.22
CA ALA A 73 5.95 -6.94 -37.09
C ALA A 73 6.78 -5.90 -36.31
N MET A 74 6.17 -5.18 -35.35
CA MET A 74 6.89 -4.28 -34.45
C MET A 74 7.95 -5.03 -33.66
N ALA A 75 7.57 -6.12 -32.98
CA ALA A 75 8.48 -6.93 -32.17
C ALA A 75 9.64 -7.49 -32.99
N ALA A 76 9.37 -8.03 -34.19
CA ALA A 76 10.38 -8.55 -35.09
C ALA A 76 11.39 -7.48 -35.53
N TRP A 77 10.91 -6.28 -35.89
CA TRP A 77 11.78 -5.17 -36.25
C TRP A 77 12.64 -4.73 -35.06
N ILE A 78 12.04 -4.53 -33.87
CA ILE A 78 12.78 -4.12 -32.67
C ILE A 78 13.83 -5.16 -32.33
N LYS A 79 13.49 -6.46 -32.34
CA LYS A 79 14.43 -7.53 -31.99
C LYS A 79 15.61 -7.63 -32.97
N GLN A 80 15.36 -7.37 -34.26
CA GLN A 80 16.43 -7.28 -35.26
C GLN A 80 17.32 -6.05 -35.03
N ARG A 81 16.72 -4.92 -34.66
CA ARG A 81 17.40 -3.63 -34.53
C ARG A 81 18.21 -3.48 -33.24
N ASP A 82 17.65 -3.97 -32.14
CA ASP A 82 18.20 -3.94 -30.80
C ASP A 82 17.89 -5.27 -30.06
N PRO A 83 18.77 -6.27 -30.19
CA PRO A 83 18.58 -7.55 -29.50
C PRO A 83 18.90 -7.48 -28.00
N SER A 84 19.45 -6.37 -27.50
CA SER A 84 19.99 -6.24 -26.13
C SER A 84 18.92 -6.15 -25.04
N ARG A 85 17.67 -5.85 -25.41
CA ARG A 85 16.53 -5.67 -24.51
C ARG A 85 15.43 -6.69 -24.81
N PHE A 86 14.58 -6.97 -23.82
CA PHE A 86 13.42 -7.84 -24.02
C PHE A 86 12.19 -7.05 -24.46
N ILE A 87 11.30 -7.72 -25.20
CA ILE A 87 10.04 -7.14 -25.68
C ILE A 87 8.92 -7.46 -24.67
N HIS A 88 8.14 -6.45 -24.34
CA HIS A 88 6.93 -6.52 -23.52
C HIS A 88 5.69 -6.14 -24.36
N ASN A 89 4.58 -6.83 -24.12
CA ASN A 89 3.24 -6.41 -24.53
C ASN A 89 2.24 -7.23 -23.69
N GLU A 90 1.43 -6.60 -22.85
CA GLU A 90 0.43 -7.32 -22.07
C GLU A 90 -0.62 -7.98 -22.98
N GLY A 91 -1.05 -7.27 -24.02
CA GLY A 91 -2.05 -7.76 -24.97
C GLY A 91 -1.64 -9.05 -25.71
N ALA A 92 -0.36 -9.46 -25.63
CA ALA A 92 0.10 -10.79 -26.08
C ALA A 92 -0.60 -11.96 -25.38
N GLN A 93 -1.29 -11.70 -24.27
CA GLN A 93 -2.28 -12.59 -23.68
C GLN A 93 -3.48 -12.76 -24.63
N ILE A 94 -3.45 -13.80 -25.47
CA ILE A 94 -4.55 -14.12 -26.40
C ILE A 94 -5.82 -14.51 -25.63
N LYS A 95 -5.64 -15.29 -24.56
CA LYS A 95 -6.69 -15.75 -23.67
C LYS A 95 -6.11 -16.08 -22.31
N MET A 96 -6.87 -15.83 -21.26
CA MET A 96 -6.50 -16.23 -19.91
C MET A 96 -6.29 -17.75 -19.81
N GLY A 97 -5.15 -18.15 -19.25
CA GLY A 97 -4.76 -19.56 -19.18
C GLY A 97 -4.25 -20.17 -20.48
N GLU A 98 -3.86 -19.37 -21.46
CA GLU A 98 -3.10 -19.84 -22.62
C GLU A 98 -1.67 -19.27 -22.60
N ILE A 99 -0.79 -19.86 -23.41
CA ILE A 99 0.58 -19.39 -23.58
C ILE A 99 0.54 -18.10 -24.40
N ASP A 100 1.16 -17.04 -23.87
CA ASP A 100 1.24 -15.73 -24.51
C ASP A 100 1.98 -15.83 -25.86
N ALA A 101 1.70 -14.92 -26.79
CA ALA A 101 2.32 -14.94 -28.12
C ALA A 101 3.87 -14.99 -28.05
N ALA A 102 4.51 -15.71 -28.97
CA ALA A 102 5.94 -16.01 -28.89
C ALA A 102 6.87 -14.79 -29.12
N TYR A 103 6.32 -13.66 -29.59
CA TYR A 103 7.09 -12.45 -29.90
C TYR A 103 7.47 -11.61 -28.65
N VAL A 104 6.90 -11.92 -27.47
CA VAL A 104 7.28 -11.27 -26.19
C VAL A 104 8.30 -12.10 -25.42
N GLY A 105 9.21 -11.42 -24.73
CA GLY A 105 10.25 -12.04 -23.91
C GLY A 105 9.82 -12.30 -22.46
N VAL A 106 8.69 -11.74 -22.03
CA VAL A 106 8.13 -11.85 -20.69
C VAL A 106 6.62 -12.00 -20.80
N ARG A 107 6.01 -12.75 -19.87
CA ARG A 107 4.56 -12.80 -19.72
C ARG A 107 4.12 -11.67 -18.80
N SER A 108 3.03 -10.98 -19.15
CA SER A 108 2.61 -9.79 -18.42
C SER A 108 1.12 -9.81 -18.14
N ARG A 109 0.71 -9.31 -16.98
CA ARG A 109 -0.70 -9.24 -16.58
C ARG A 109 -1.01 -7.89 -15.98
N MET A 110 -2.24 -7.42 -16.19
CA MET A 110 -2.86 -6.33 -15.43
C MET A 110 -3.85 -6.92 -14.42
N TYR A 111 -3.75 -6.53 -13.14
CA TYR A 111 -4.74 -6.77 -12.07
C TYR A 111 -5.23 -8.22 -11.84
N THR A 112 -4.57 -9.21 -12.40
CA THR A 112 -4.88 -10.63 -12.16
C THR A 112 -4.68 -10.96 -10.67
N THR A 113 -5.56 -11.78 -10.08
CA THR A 113 -5.41 -12.17 -8.67
C THR A 113 -4.08 -12.86 -8.43
N LEU A 114 -3.53 -12.72 -7.23
CA LEU A 114 -2.22 -13.26 -6.90
C LEU A 114 -2.20 -14.79 -7.03
N GLU A 115 -3.27 -15.46 -6.61
CA GLU A 115 -3.41 -16.92 -6.72
C GLU A 115 -3.31 -17.35 -8.18
N ARG A 116 -4.04 -16.67 -9.07
CA ARG A 116 -4.02 -16.98 -10.49
C ARG A 116 -2.67 -16.68 -11.13
N PHE A 117 -2.06 -15.57 -10.76
CA PHE A 117 -0.76 -15.16 -11.28
C PHE A 117 0.34 -16.18 -10.93
N ILE A 118 0.31 -16.74 -9.71
CA ILE A 118 1.19 -17.83 -9.29
C ILE A 118 0.92 -19.10 -10.12
N GLU A 119 -0.34 -19.46 -10.38
CA GLU A 119 -0.67 -20.61 -11.25
C GLU A 119 -0.11 -20.41 -12.67
N GLU A 120 -0.24 -19.20 -13.22
CA GLU A 120 0.18 -18.95 -14.59
C GLU A 120 1.70 -19.01 -14.76
N MET A 121 2.48 -18.68 -13.73
CA MET A 121 3.95 -18.75 -13.76
C MET A 121 4.50 -20.09 -14.30
N ASP A 122 3.86 -21.22 -13.95
CA ASP A 122 4.32 -22.57 -14.34
C ASP A 122 3.91 -23.00 -15.76
N MET A 123 3.12 -22.19 -16.46
CA MET A 123 2.62 -22.51 -17.80
C MET A 123 3.64 -22.27 -18.92
N ASP A 124 4.72 -21.53 -18.63
CA ASP A 124 5.71 -21.09 -19.61
C ASP A 124 7.11 -21.05 -18.96
N GLU A 125 8.15 -21.10 -19.79
CA GLU A 125 9.54 -20.94 -19.33
C GLU A 125 9.95 -19.48 -19.17
N ARG A 126 9.26 -18.55 -19.85
CA ARG A 126 9.47 -17.11 -19.70
C ARG A 126 9.10 -16.64 -18.29
N PRO A 127 9.81 -15.62 -17.75
CA PRO A 127 9.37 -14.97 -16.51
C PRO A 127 8.00 -14.32 -16.70
N ILE A 128 7.31 -14.10 -15.58
CA ILE A 128 6.03 -13.41 -15.52
C ILE A 128 6.12 -12.18 -14.61
N MET A 129 5.44 -11.11 -15.00
CA MET A 129 5.39 -9.86 -14.25
C MET A 129 4.01 -9.21 -14.29
N TYR A 130 3.76 -8.27 -13.39
CA TYR A 130 2.64 -7.34 -13.53
C TYR A 130 3.11 -6.08 -14.26
N CYS A 131 2.56 -5.76 -15.44
CA CYS A 131 2.69 -4.40 -15.96
C CYS A 131 1.85 -3.43 -15.13
N GLU A 132 0.74 -3.89 -14.55
CA GLU A 132 -0.05 -3.12 -13.59
C GLU A 132 -0.62 -4.02 -12.49
N TYR A 133 -0.46 -3.60 -11.23
CA TYR A 133 -1.10 -4.23 -10.08
C TYR A 133 -1.33 -3.20 -8.97
N ALA A 134 -2.01 -3.64 -7.90
CA ALA A 134 -2.25 -2.83 -6.70
C ALA A 134 -2.79 -1.42 -7.00
N HIS A 135 -3.91 -1.37 -7.75
CA HIS A 135 -4.60 -0.13 -8.14
C HIS A 135 -4.80 0.80 -6.93
N SER A 136 -4.19 2.00 -6.97
CA SER A 136 -4.00 2.89 -5.81
C SER A 136 -5.00 4.05 -5.75
N MET A 137 -6.16 3.91 -6.40
CA MET A 137 -7.24 4.89 -6.39
C MET A 137 -7.82 5.15 -4.99
N GLY A 138 -7.85 6.43 -4.60
CA GLY A 138 -8.37 6.86 -3.31
C GLY A 138 -7.61 6.28 -2.11
N ASN A 139 -8.35 5.59 -1.21
CA ASN A 139 -7.79 4.86 -0.07
C ASN A 139 -7.70 3.36 -0.41
N SER A 140 -6.55 2.94 -0.92
CA SER A 140 -6.35 1.61 -1.52
C SER A 140 -4.98 1.01 -1.19
N THR A 141 -4.41 0.23 -2.11
CA THR A 141 -3.09 -0.43 -2.02
C THR A 141 -3.00 -1.44 -0.88
N GLY A 142 -4.15 -2.02 -0.52
CA GLY A 142 -4.23 -3.07 0.50
C GLY A 142 -3.51 -4.35 0.09
N HIS A 143 -3.02 -5.09 1.08
CA HIS A 143 -2.34 -6.39 0.89
C HIS A 143 -1.04 -6.36 0.05
N LEU A 144 -0.41 -5.20 -0.13
CA LEU A 144 0.80 -5.08 -0.96
C LEU A 144 1.91 -6.06 -0.56
N TYR A 145 2.08 -6.32 0.74
CA TYR A 145 3.04 -7.30 1.25
C TYR A 145 2.86 -8.72 0.68
N LYS A 146 1.63 -9.12 0.32
CA LYS A 146 1.39 -10.46 -0.26
C LYS A 146 2.03 -10.59 -1.65
N PHE A 147 1.95 -9.53 -2.47
CA PHE A 147 2.58 -9.50 -3.78
C PHE A 147 4.10 -9.56 -3.64
N VAL A 148 4.68 -8.71 -2.80
CA VAL A 148 6.14 -8.68 -2.59
C VAL A 148 6.66 -10.01 -2.02
N ASN A 149 5.94 -10.64 -1.10
CA ASN A 149 6.29 -11.97 -0.61
C ASN A 149 6.29 -13.01 -1.74
N ALA A 150 5.31 -12.98 -2.64
CA ALA A 150 5.30 -13.86 -3.80
C ALA A 150 6.47 -13.58 -4.75
N PHE A 151 6.79 -12.30 -4.99
CA PHE A 151 7.93 -11.92 -5.83
C PHE A 151 9.26 -12.45 -5.29
N ARG A 152 9.42 -12.48 -3.96
CA ARG A 152 10.61 -13.04 -3.30
C ARG A 152 10.61 -14.57 -3.24
N GLN A 153 9.43 -15.18 -3.18
CA GLN A 153 9.27 -16.63 -3.04
C GLN A 153 9.46 -17.38 -4.36
N TYR A 154 9.03 -16.80 -5.48
CA TYR A 154 8.91 -17.49 -6.76
C TYR A 154 9.86 -16.90 -7.82
N PRO A 155 10.95 -17.60 -8.20
CA PRO A 155 12.00 -17.04 -9.07
C PRO A 155 11.56 -16.61 -10.48
N LYS A 156 10.48 -17.21 -11.02
CA LYS A 156 9.93 -16.82 -12.33
C LYS A 156 9.03 -15.58 -12.24
N ILE A 157 8.61 -15.17 -11.04
CA ILE A 157 7.89 -13.91 -10.83
C ILE A 157 8.92 -12.80 -10.61
N ILE A 158 9.01 -11.88 -11.55
CA ILE A 158 10.05 -10.82 -11.53
C ILE A 158 9.53 -9.46 -11.05
N GLY A 159 8.36 -9.45 -10.39
CA GLY A 159 7.76 -8.26 -9.80
C GLY A 159 6.70 -7.59 -10.68
N GLY A 160 6.61 -6.26 -10.60
CA GLY A 160 5.70 -5.48 -11.43
C GLY A 160 5.60 -4.00 -11.05
N PHE A 161 4.75 -3.25 -11.76
CA PHE A 161 4.53 -1.81 -11.55
C PHE A 161 3.18 -1.51 -10.89
N ILE A 162 3.20 -0.71 -9.81
CA ILE A 162 1.98 -0.25 -9.13
C ILE A 162 1.28 0.77 -10.03
N TRP A 163 -0.03 0.65 -10.17
CA TRP A 163 -0.86 1.68 -10.81
C TRP A 163 -1.46 2.64 -9.76
N ASP A 164 -1.09 3.92 -9.72
CA ASP A 164 0.02 4.56 -10.44
C ASP A 164 0.75 5.59 -9.55
N TRP A 165 1.60 6.42 -10.15
CA TRP A 165 2.45 7.32 -9.37
C TRP A 165 1.68 8.52 -8.81
N VAL A 166 0.93 9.25 -9.65
CA VAL A 166 0.39 10.59 -9.31
C VAL A 166 -1.03 10.77 -9.80
N ASP A 167 -1.89 11.27 -8.93
CA ASP A 167 -3.25 11.67 -9.29
C ASP A 167 -3.24 12.71 -10.43
N GLN A 168 -4.08 12.49 -11.45
CA GLN A 168 -4.23 13.41 -12.58
C GLN A 168 -5.26 14.52 -12.30
N GLY A 169 -5.27 15.03 -11.07
CA GLY A 169 -6.15 16.13 -10.65
C GLY A 169 -5.61 17.49 -11.09
N LEU A 170 -6.48 18.34 -11.64
CA LEU A 170 -6.13 19.68 -12.11
C LEU A 170 -6.56 20.75 -11.11
N TYR A 171 -5.77 21.80 -10.95
CA TYR A 171 -6.19 22.89 -10.05
C TYR A 171 -7.41 23.64 -10.60
N LYS A 172 -8.43 23.78 -9.75
CA LYS A 172 -9.54 24.70 -9.95
C LYS A 172 -9.79 25.51 -8.68
N THR A 173 -10.48 26.63 -8.81
CA THR A 173 -10.86 27.50 -7.69
C THR A 173 -12.37 27.52 -7.58
N SER A 174 -12.92 27.32 -6.38
CA SER A 174 -14.36 27.40 -6.12
C SER A 174 -14.85 28.85 -6.13
N ASP A 175 -16.17 29.05 -6.14
CA ASP A 175 -16.80 30.38 -6.04
C ASP A 175 -16.45 31.11 -4.73
N GLU A 176 -16.07 30.35 -3.69
CA GLU A 176 -15.59 30.87 -2.40
C GLU A 176 -14.09 31.20 -2.40
N GLY A 177 -13.39 31.04 -3.53
CA GLY A 177 -11.96 31.35 -3.67
C GLY A 177 -11.01 30.25 -3.18
N LYS A 178 -11.50 29.05 -2.86
CA LYS A 178 -10.67 27.93 -2.38
C LYS A 178 -10.14 27.11 -3.56
N ARG A 179 -8.81 26.88 -3.60
CA ARG A 179 -8.21 25.95 -4.56
C ARG A 179 -8.49 24.50 -4.18
N TYR A 180 -8.77 23.68 -5.18
CA TYR A 180 -8.98 22.24 -5.06
C TYR A 180 -8.45 21.50 -6.29
N PHE A 181 -8.30 20.18 -6.19
CA PHE A 181 -7.99 19.30 -7.31
C PHE A 181 -9.31 18.83 -7.94
N ALA A 182 -9.59 19.34 -9.13
CA ALA A 182 -10.70 18.98 -9.98
C ALA A 182 -10.37 17.73 -10.80
N TYR A 183 -11.41 16.97 -11.13
CA TYR A 183 -11.34 15.77 -11.97
C TYR A 183 -12.48 15.79 -13.00
N GLY A 184 -12.67 14.70 -13.73
CA GLY A 184 -13.68 14.62 -14.77
C GLY A 184 -15.09 15.03 -14.31
N GLY A 185 -15.74 15.91 -15.08
CA GLY A 185 -17.06 16.48 -14.76
C GLY A 185 -16.98 17.87 -14.11
N ASP A 186 -15.83 18.25 -13.54
CA ASP A 186 -15.65 19.58 -12.99
C ASP A 186 -15.44 20.66 -14.07
N PHE A 187 -15.18 20.32 -15.33
CA PHE A 187 -14.99 21.31 -16.40
C PHE A 187 -16.19 21.40 -17.35
N GLY A 188 -17.31 20.76 -16.99
CA GLY A 188 -18.54 20.77 -17.78
C GLY A 188 -18.51 19.82 -18.97
N GLU A 189 -17.67 18.78 -18.91
CA GLU A 189 -17.66 17.71 -19.91
C GLU A 189 -18.99 16.95 -19.91
N GLU A 190 -19.51 16.65 -21.10
CA GLU A 190 -20.75 15.87 -21.24
C GLU A 190 -20.55 14.40 -20.89
N TYR A 191 -19.36 13.85 -21.21
CA TYR A 191 -18.99 12.46 -20.94
C TYR A 191 -17.72 12.43 -20.10
N THR A 192 -17.74 11.65 -19.01
CA THR A 192 -16.61 11.56 -18.08
C THR A 192 -16.69 10.30 -17.21
N ASP A 193 -15.52 9.75 -16.87
CA ASP A 193 -15.33 8.69 -15.88
C ASP A 193 -15.06 9.22 -14.46
N GLY A 194 -15.28 10.52 -14.23
CA GLY A 194 -15.22 11.13 -12.91
C GLY A 194 -13.83 11.01 -12.27
N ALA A 195 -13.79 10.47 -11.05
CA ALA A 195 -12.58 10.36 -10.24
C ALA A 195 -11.63 9.22 -10.68
N PHE A 196 -11.95 8.46 -11.74
CA PHE A 196 -11.14 7.33 -12.20
C PHE A 196 -9.74 7.71 -12.69
N CYS A 197 -9.43 9.01 -12.79
CA CYS A 197 -8.10 9.57 -13.07
C CYS A 197 -7.25 9.88 -11.80
N LEU A 198 -7.75 9.55 -10.61
CA LEU A 198 -7.10 9.83 -9.32
C LEU A 198 -6.58 8.53 -8.67
N ASN A 199 -5.59 7.89 -9.32
CA ASN A 199 -5.10 6.54 -9.02
C ASN A 199 -3.74 6.52 -8.31
N GLY A 200 -3.20 7.70 -7.97
CA GLY A 200 -1.80 7.85 -7.62
C GLY A 200 -1.46 7.49 -6.18
N LEU A 201 -0.22 7.04 -5.94
CA LEU A 201 0.38 6.96 -4.61
C LEU A 201 0.63 8.35 -4.00
N ILE A 202 0.65 9.41 -4.82
CA ILE A 202 0.80 10.80 -4.39
C ILE A 202 -0.26 11.69 -5.01
N PHE A 203 -0.58 12.79 -4.31
CA PHE A 203 -1.48 13.82 -4.81
C PHE A 203 -0.86 14.63 -5.97
N PRO A 204 -1.64 15.43 -6.71
CA PRO A 204 -1.10 16.18 -7.86
C PRO A 204 0.01 17.18 -7.50
N ASP A 205 0.12 17.61 -6.24
CA ASP A 205 1.22 18.44 -5.74
C ASP A 205 2.44 17.65 -5.22
N ARG A 206 2.45 16.33 -5.43
CA ARG A 206 3.48 15.36 -5.00
C ARG A 206 3.50 15.07 -3.51
N THR A 207 2.49 15.55 -2.75
CA THR A 207 2.32 15.14 -1.35
C THR A 207 2.02 13.63 -1.28
N PRO A 208 2.78 12.85 -0.48
CA PRO A 208 2.54 11.42 -0.32
C PRO A 208 1.16 11.10 0.26
N LYS A 209 0.49 10.07 -0.29
CA LYS A 209 -0.62 9.40 0.41
C LYS A 209 -0.08 8.35 1.38
N PRO A 210 -0.86 7.91 2.39
CA PRO A 210 -0.42 6.88 3.34
C PRO A 210 0.07 5.58 2.69
N ALA A 211 -0.50 5.20 1.54
CA ALA A 211 -0.10 4.02 0.77
C ALA A 211 1.39 4.04 0.36
N LEU A 212 2.00 5.22 0.15
CA LEU A 212 3.42 5.32 -0.19
C LEU A 212 4.32 4.85 0.96
N SER A 213 3.90 5.03 2.21
CA SER A 213 4.64 4.52 3.38
C SER A 213 4.65 3.00 3.42
N GLU A 214 3.54 2.36 3.04
CA GLU A 214 3.48 0.90 2.91
C GLU A 214 4.40 0.42 1.79
N CYS A 215 4.41 1.11 0.64
CA CYS A 215 5.35 0.82 -0.46
C CYS A 215 6.81 0.89 0.03
N LYS A 216 7.20 1.97 0.72
CA LYS A 216 8.54 2.11 1.30
C LYS A 216 8.88 0.93 2.21
N LYS A 217 7.93 0.48 3.02
CA LYS A 217 8.13 -0.61 3.98
C LYS A 217 8.31 -1.97 3.30
N VAL A 218 7.47 -2.31 2.33
CA VAL A 218 7.51 -3.65 1.70
C VAL A 218 8.67 -3.78 0.70
N PHE A 219 9.04 -2.71 0.00
CA PHE A 219 10.15 -2.70 -0.97
C PHE A 219 11.53 -2.41 -0.35
N GLN A 220 11.62 -2.25 0.98
CA GLN A 220 12.89 -1.98 1.62
C GLN A 220 13.94 -3.07 1.31
N PRO A 221 15.22 -2.71 1.11
CA PRO A 221 16.25 -3.65 0.63
C PRO A 221 16.93 -4.43 1.77
N ILE A 222 16.42 -4.32 3.01
CA ILE A 222 16.98 -4.99 4.18
C ILE A 222 15.83 -5.62 4.96
N GLU A 223 15.88 -6.93 5.15
CA GLU A 223 14.97 -7.63 6.06
C GLU A 223 15.67 -7.89 7.38
N ALA A 224 14.90 -7.84 8.47
CA ALA A 224 15.40 -8.12 9.79
C ALA A 224 14.40 -8.96 10.59
N THR A 225 14.88 -10.02 11.23
CA THR A 225 14.13 -10.86 12.16
C THR A 225 14.87 -10.94 13.49
N LEU A 226 14.13 -11.13 14.59
CA LEU A 226 14.71 -11.26 15.92
C LEU A 226 14.52 -12.70 16.41
N GLU A 227 15.62 -13.43 16.62
CA GLU A 227 15.61 -14.82 17.08
C GLU A 227 16.54 -14.99 18.27
N ASN A 228 16.02 -15.50 19.39
CA ASN A 228 16.80 -15.76 20.61
C ASN A 228 17.65 -14.56 21.09
N GLY A 229 17.13 -13.33 20.93
CA GLY A 229 17.83 -12.09 21.30
C GLY A 229 18.91 -11.63 20.32
N SER A 230 19.09 -12.31 19.18
CA SER A 230 19.97 -11.90 18.09
C SER A 230 19.14 -11.40 16.91
N LEU A 231 19.55 -10.30 16.30
CA LEU A 231 18.96 -9.84 15.05
C LEU A 231 19.63 -10.56 13.88
N GLN A 232 18.84 -11.25 13.08
CA GLN A 232 19.25 -11.74 11.77
C GLN A 232 18.86 -10.70 10.72
N VAL A 233 19.82 -10.36 9.86
CA VAL A 233 19.66 -9.35 8.81
C VAL A 233 19.94 -9.99 7.47
N THR A 234 19.05 -9.78 6.51
CA THR A 234 19.18 -10.23 5.12
C THR A 234 19.39 -9.03 4.22
N ASN A 235 20.45 -9.06 3.41
CA ASN A 235 20.72 -8.05 2.39
C ASN A 235 19.99 -8.42 1.09
N LEU A 236 18.99 -7.63 0.69
CA LEU A 236 18.24 -7.82 -0.54
C LEU A 236 18.73 -6.91 -1.69
N HIS A 237 19.83 -6.19 -1.52
CA HIS A 237 20.48 -5.54 -2.64
C HIS A 237 21.14 -6.56 -3.56
N ASP A 238 21.15 -6.26 -4.86
CA ASP A 238 21.87 -7.06 -5.87
C ASP A 238 23.35 -6.71 -5.97
N PHE A 239 23.74 -5.47 -5.62
CA PHE A 239 25.10 -4.96 -5.85
C PHE A 239 25.75 -4.30 -4.64
N LEU A 240 24.96 -3.89 -3.63
CA LEU A 240 25.45 -3.11 -2.50
C LEU A 240 25.68 -3.97 -1.25
N ASN A 241 26.75 -3.67 -0.51
CA ASN A 241 26.99 -4.25 0.82
C ASN A 241 26.29 -3.41 1.90
N LEU A 242 25.84 -4.02 2.99
CA LEU A 242 25.16 -3.30 4.07
C LEU A 242 26.07 -2.42 4.93
N ASN A 243 27.39 -2.56 4.85
CA ASN A 243 28.34 -1.74 5.63
C ASN A 243 28.30 -0.23 5.29
N ILE A 244 27.55 0.17 4.27
CA ILE A 244 27.25 1.57 3.91
C ILE A 244 26.16 2.19 4.80
N TYR A 245 25.53 1.42 5.67
CA TYR A 245 24.45 1.87 6.55
C TYR A 245 24.86 1.91 8.03
N THR A 246 24.31 2.85 8.77
CA THR A 246 24.30 2.86 10.23
C THR A 246 23.00 2.23 10.70
N LEU A 247 23.08 1.27 11.62
CA LEU A 247 21.91 0.77 12.33
C LEU A 247 21.68 1.61 13.59
N LYS A 248 20.46 2.12 13.75
CA LYS A 248 19.99 2.72 15.01
C LYS A 248 18.90 1.83 15.61
N TRP A 249 18.86 1.74 16.93
CA TRP A 249 17.83 0.99 17.63
C TRP A 249 17.31 1.77 18.83
N VAL A 250 16.03 1.54 19.15
CA VAL A 250 15.31 2.13 20.28
C VAL A 250 14.51 1.03 20.96
N LEU A 251 14.65 0.91 22.27
CA LEU A 251 13.80 0.11 23.15
C LEU A 251 12.68 1.01 23.69
N LEU A 252 11.45 0.63 23.42
CA LEU A 252 10.25 1.31 23.89
C LEU A 252 9.67 0.51 25.07
N GLU A 253 9.30 1.20 26.16
CA GLU A 253 8.50 0.71 27.29
C GLU A 253 7.12 1.38 27.21
N ASP A 254 6.05 0.62 26.98
CA ASP A 254 4.69 1.14 26.76
C ASP A 254 4.64 2.31 25.75
N GLY A 255 5.44 2.21 24.69
CA GLY A 255 5.55 3.23 23.63
C GLY A 255 6.51 4.38 23.91
N VAL A 256 7.17 4.43 25.08
CA VAL A 256 8.12 5.47 25.47
C VAL A 256 9.55 4.98 25.35
N ALA A 257 10.44 5.72 24.70
CA ALA A 257 11.85 5.36 24.58
C ALA A 257 12.55 5.34 25.95
N VAL A 258 13.14 4.20 26.31
CA VAL A 258 13.86 4.00 27.58
C VAL A 258 15.34 3.65 27.40
N GLN A 259 15.71 3.17 26.21
CA GLN A 259 17.09 2.88 25.86
C GLN A 259 17.26 3.02 24.34
N GLU A 260 18.38 3.56 23.89
CA GLU A 260 18.69 3.70 22.46
C GLU A 260 20.17 3.52 22.20
N GLY A 261 20.52 3.28 20.94
CA GLY A 261 21.91 3.22 20.52
C GLY A 261 22.06 3.15 19.01
N GLN A 262 23.31 3.19 18.59
CA GLN A 262 23.68 3.08 17.18
C GLN A 262 24.94 2.24 17.03
N MET A 263 25.05 1.57 15.89
CA MET A 263 26.23 0.79 15.50
C MET A 263 26.34 0.76 13.97
N ASP A 264 27.51 0.41 13.47
CA ASP A 264 27.66 0.11 12.05
C ASP A 264 26.85 -1.14 11.69
N ALA A 265 26.13 -1.10 10.56
CA ALA A 265 25.53 -2.30 10.02
C ALA A 265 26.64 -3.29 9.63
N PRO A 266 26.43 -4.61 9.83
CA PRO A 266 27.44 -5.62 9.53
C PRO A 266 27.78 -5.65 8.03
N SER A 267 29.01 -6.05 7.70
CA SER A 267 29.43 -6.26 6.31
C SER A 267 28.77 -7.52 5.74
N ILE A 268 27.58 -7.35 5.18
CA ILE A 268 26.80 -8.41 4.54
C ILE A 268 26.77 -8.11 3.03
N ALA A 269 27.35 -9.02 2.24
CA ALA A 269 27.37 -8.93 0.78
C ALA A 269 25.95 -9.06 0.19
N PRO A 270 25.73 -8.64 -1.07
CA PRO A 270 24.47 -8.84 -1.79
C PRO A 270 23.89 -10.24 -1.64
N ASN A 271 22.58 -10.33 -1.39
CA ASN A 271 21.84 -11.60 -1.27
C ASN A 271 22.37 -12.56 -0.18
N GLN A 272 23.08 -12.03 0.84
CA GLN A 272 23.57 -12.81 1.99
C GLN A 272 22.85 -12.43 3.28
N MET A 273 23.02 -13.26 4.31
CA MET A 273 22.50 -13.04 5.65
C MET A 273 23.63 -12.93 6.68
N GLY A 274 23.38 -12.17 7.74
CA GLY A 274 24.29 -12.05 8.87
C GLY A 274 23.53 -11.88 10.19
N LYS A 275 24.25 -12.06 11.29
CA LYS A 275 23.71 -11.89 12.64
C LYS A 275 24.41 -10.75 13.36
N MET A 276 23.65 -10.09 14.22
CA MET A 276 24.16 -9.04 15.08
C MET A 276 23.46 -9.09 16.44
N THR A 277 24.21 -8.75 17.47
CA THR A 277 23.77 -8.77 18.86
C THR A 277 23.62 -7.35 19.37
N PHE A 278 22.66 -7.17 20.28
CA PHE A 278 22.45 -5.91 20.97
C PHE A 278 23.12 -5.93 22.34
N PRO A 279 23.39 -4.75 22.93
CA PRO A 279 23.67 -4.69 24.36
C PRO A 279 22.49 -5.26 25.16
N ALA A 280 22.74 -5.59 26.43
CA ALA A 280 21.66 -6.00 27.32
C ALA A 280 20.57 -4.91 27.38
N PHE A 281 19.32 -5.32 27.25
CA PHE A 281 18.16 -4.45 27.37
C PHE A 281 17.69 -4.42 28.83
N ASN A 282 17.64 -3.22 29.41
CA ASN A 282 17.06 -2.99 30.73
C ASN A 282 15.53 -3.12 30.65
N ARG A 283 14.99 -4.25 31.11
CA ARG A 283 13.56 -4.59 31.02
C ARG A 283 13.05 -5.20 32.32
N ASN A 284 11.75 -5.08 32.56
CA ASN A 284 11.04 -5.72 33.66
C ASN A 284 9.76 -6.43 33.15
N ASN A 285 9.00 -7.09 34.02
CA ASN A 285 7.78 -7.85 33.65
C ASN A 285 6.47 -7.05 33.82
N LYS A 286 6.55 -5.72 33.92
CA LYS A 286 5.40 -4.85 34.24
C LYS A 286 4.90 -4.02 33.05
N ALA A 287 5.63 -4.01 31.95
CA ALA A 287 5.36 -3.19 30.78
C ALA A 287 5.59 -3.98 29.49
N GLU A 288 4.98 -3.52 28.40
CA GLU A 288 5.28 -4.00 27.06
C GLU A 288 6.61 -3.41 26.59
N TYR A 289 7.49 -4.25 26.04
CA TYR A 289 8.72 -3.77 25.43
C TYR A 289 8.78 -4.06 23.93
N ILE A 290 9.02 -3.01 23.14
CA ILE A 290 9.20 -3.10 21.69
C ILE A 290 10.62 -2.66 21.33
N LEU A 291 11.35 -3.49 20.60
CA LEU A 291 12.60 -3.11 19.96
C LEU A 291 12.32 -2.60 18.55
N SER A 292 12.61 -1.33 18.31
CA SER A 292 12.59 -0.72 16.98
C SER A 292 14.01 -0.60 16.44
N VAL A 293 14.23 -1.02 15.19
CA VAL A 293 15.53 -0.93 14.50
C VAL A 293 15.34 -0.23 13.17
N GLY A 294 16.32 0.59 12.77
CA GLY A 294 16.34 1.29 11.48
C GLY A 294 17.74 1.31 10.88
N PHE A 295 17.81 1.28 9.55
CA PHE A 295 19.04 1.35 8.77
C PHE A 295 19.07 2.67 8.01
N TYR A 296 20.14 3.44 8.20
CA TYR A 296 20.26 4.81 7.73
C TYR A 296 21.52 4.98 6.88
N LEU A 297 21.46 5.79 5.83
CA LEU A 297 22.63 6.12 5.01
C LEU A 297 23.75 6.74 5.86
N LYS A 298 24.97 6.20 5.75
CA LYS A 298 26.17 6.79 6.39
C LYS A 298 26.60 8.10 5.75
N GLU A 299 26.42 8.21 4.44
CA GLU A 299 26.83 9.36 3.63
C GLU A 299 25.67 9.77 2.72
N ALA A 300 25.64 11.04 2.31
CA ALA A 300 24.66 11.51 1.34
C ALA A 300 24.85 10.84 -0.03
N THR A 301 23.75 10.66 -0.75
CA THR A 301 23.71 10.20 -2.14
C THR A 301 23.06 11.27 -3.01
N ILE A 302 23.07 11.09 -4.34
CA ILE A 302 22.43 12.03 -5.26
C ILE A 302 20.90 12.16 -5.07
N TRP A 303 20.26 11.20 -4.40
CA TRP A 303 18.80 11.15 -4.22
C TRP A 303 18.34 11.35 -2.77
N ALA A 304 19.23 11.24 -1.77
CA ALA A 304 18.89 11.50 -0.39
C ALA A 304 20.11 11.92 0.45
N GLU A 305 19.82 12.72 1.47
CA GLU A 305 20.80 13.18 2.44
C GLU A 305 21.33 12.05 3.34
N GLN A 306 22.48 12.31 3.97
CA GLN A 306 23.01 11.48 5.05
C GLN A 306 21.95 11.29 6.14
N GLY A 307 21.84 10.07 6.67
CA GLY A 307 20.86 9.75 7.71
C GLY A 307 19.45 9.51 7.20
N HIS A 308 19.23 9.40 5.88
CA HIS A 308 17.96 8.90 5.33
C HIS A 308 17.74 7.42 5.70
N GLU A 309 16.55 7.10 6.20
CA GLU A 309 16.16 5.73 6.56
C GLU A 309 15.75 4.91 5.33
N VAL A 310 16.46 3.82 5.05
CA VAL A 310 16.17 2.91 3.93
C VAL A 310 15.34 1.69 4.32
N ALA A 311 15.37 1.29 5.59
CA ALA A 311 14.65 0.13 6.09
C ALA A 311 14.46 0.23 7.60
N TRP A 312 13.38 -0.34 8.12
CA TRP A 312 13.15 -0.47 9.56
C TRP A 312 12.40 -1.76 9.89
N ALA A 313 12.43 -2.17 11.16
CA ALA A 313 11.63 -3.27 11.70
C ALA A 313 11.34 -3.06 13.19
N GLN A 314 10.26 -3.68 13.68
CA GLN A 314 9.88 -3.67 15.08
C GLN A 314 9.62 -5.08 15.58
N PHE A 315 10.01 -5.36 16.81
CA PHE A 315 9.86 -6.66 17.46
C PHE A 315 9.31 -6.46 18.86
N ILE A 316 8.16 -7.09 19.15
CA ILE A 316 7.68 -7.23 20.52
C ILE A 316 8.63 -8.20 21.22
N LEU A 317 9.20 -7.77 22.33
CA LEU A 317 10.06 -8.62 23.13
C LEU A 317 9.20 -9.40 24.12
N ASP A 318 9.48 -10.69 24.34
CA ASP A 318 8.70 -11.57 25.23
C ASP A 318 8.52 -10.95 26.63
N THR A 319 7.38 -10.28 26.79
CA THR A 319 6.94 -9.61 28.01
C THR A 319 5.48 -9.96 28.22
N THR A 320 5.13 -10.38 29.42
CA THR A 320 3.73 -10.56 29.84
C THR A 320 3.47 -9.50 30.90
N PRO A 321 3.02 -8.29 30.54
CA PRO A 321 2.79 -7.23 31.51
C PRO A 321 1.77 -7.70 32.54
N GLU A 322 2.13 -7.68 33.82
CA GLU A 322 1.14 -7.94 34.87
C GLU A 322 0.09 -6.84 34.87
N ALA A 323 -1.18 -7.20 34.68
CA ALA A 323 -2.27 -6.25 34.82
C ALA A 323 -2.23 -5.62 36.21
N SER A 324 -2.25 -4.28 36.25
CA SER A 324 -2.34 -3.54 37.51
C SER A 324 -3.61 -3.97 38.25
N LYS A 325 -3.46 -4.49 39.47
CA LYS A 325 -4.60 -4.80 40.35
C LYS A 325 -5.23 -3.49 40.82
N LEU A 326 -6.26 -3.04 40.12
CA LEU A 326 -7.06 -1.90 40.55
C LEU A 326 -7.81 -2.27 41.84
N SER A 327 -7.51 -1.56 42.94
CA SER A 327 -8.36 -1.60 44.13
C SER A 327 -9.56 -0.70 43.89
N ILE A 328 -10.77 -1.26 43.86
CA ILE A 328 -12.00 -0.45 43.82
C ILE A 328 -12.15 0.22 45.19
N GLN A 329 -11.93 1.53 45.27
CA GLN A 329 -11.97 2.27 46.53
C GLN A 329 -13.29 3.01 46.78
N THR A 330 -14.14 3.14 45.76
CA THR A 330 -15.35 3.97 45.81
C THR A 330 -16.59 3.17 45.44
N GLU A 331 -17.65 3.34 46.22
CA GLU A 331 -18.96 2.74 45.93
C GLU A 331 -19.63 3.47 44.76
N LEU A 332 -20.21 2.69 43.84
CA LEU A 332 -21.09 3.21 42.80
C LEU A 332 -22.53 3.24 43.34
N THR A 333 -23.23 4.33 43.08
CA THR A 333 -24.67 4.43 43.34
C THR A 333 -25.43 4.38 42.03
N VAL A 334 -26.54 3.63 42.02
CA VAL A 334 -27.42 3.50 40.87
C VAL A 334 -28.75 4.15 41.22
N GLU A 335 -29.07 5.23 40.53
CA GLU A 335 -30.33 5.96 40.65
C GLU A 335 -31.16 5.72 39.40
N GLU A 336 -32.39 5.30 39.59
CA GLU A 336 -33.31 5.02 38.50
C GLU A 336 -34.30 6.17 38.37
N GLN A 337 -34.31 6.82 37.20
CA GLN A 337 -35.22 7.91 36.85
C GLN A 337 -36.24 7.43 35.81
N GLU A 338 -37.14 8.32 35.40
CA GLU A 338 -38.22 7.99 34.44
C GLU A 338 -37.65 7.52 33.10
N ASN A 339 -36.76 8.30 32.49
CA ASN A 339 -36.22 8.03 31.15
C ASN A 339 -34.77 7.52 31.14
N GLN A 340 -34.12 7.49 32.30
CA GLN A 340 -32.70 7.15 32.41
C GLN A 340 -32.37 6.34 33.66
N ILE A 341 -31.24 5.63 33.61
CA ILE A 341 -30.56 5.03 34.75
C ILE A 341 -29.24 5.78 34.92
N LEU A 342 -29.04 6.39 36.09
CA LEU A 342 -27.83 7.12 36.42
C LEU A 342 -26.91 6.26 37.29
N VAL A 343 -25.67 6.10 36.87
CA VAL A 343 -24.59 5.48 37.64
C VAL A 343 -23.66 6.58 38.12
N LYS A 344 -23.47 6.72 39.43
CA LYS A 344 -22.72 7.84 40.03
C LYS A 344 -21.59 7.37 40.94
N SER A 345 -20.47 8.09 40.93
CA SER A 345 -19.38 7.96 41.92
C SER A 345 -18.65 9.31 42.06
N GLY A 346 -18.72 9.94 43.23
CA GLY A 346 -18.13 11.27 43.42
C GLY A 346 -18.71 12.29 42.42
N ALA A 347 -17.84 12.94 41.65
CA ALA A 347 -18.22 13.90 40.61
C ALA A 347 -18.57 13.27 39.25
N PHE A 348 -18.44 11.95 39.12
CA PHE A 348 -18.75 11.20 37.92
C PHE A 348 -20.22 10.77 37.89
N ILE A 349 -20.90 10.99 36.75
CA ILE A 349 -22.26 10.50 36.48
C ILE A 349 -22.33 9.97 35.04
N ALA A 350 -22.73 8.72 34.87
CA ALA A 350 -23.09 8.15 33.57
C ALA A 350 -24.60 7.90 33.50
N GLY A 351 -25.26 8.49 32.49
CA GLY A 351 -26.69 8.34 32.26
C GLY A 351 -26.99 7.45 31.07
N PHE A 352 -27.73 6.36 31.30
CA PHE A 352 -28.15 5.42 30.28
C PHE A 352 -29.63 5.63 29.95
N SER A 353 -29.98 5.77 28.68
CA SER A 353 -31.37 5.88 28.23
C SER A 353 -32.10 4.55 28.43
N LYS A 354 -33.29 4.59 29.05
CA LYS A 354 -34.14 3.39 29.19
C LYS A 354 -34.86 3.00 27.90
N GLU A 355 -34.98 3.93 26.96
CA GLU A 355 -35.60 3.67 25.64
C GLU A 355 -34.63 2.94 24.71
N THR A 356 -33.37 3.37 24.69
CA THR A 356 -32.37 2.88 23.73
C THR A 356 -31.32 1.96 24.35
N GLY A 357 -31.11 2.04 25.67
CA GLY A 357 -30.03 1.34 26.38
C GLY A 357 -28.65 2.00 26.21
N TYR A 358 -28.53 3.04 25.38
CA TYR A 358 -27.27 3.72 25.15
C TYR A 358 -26.87 4.63 26.28
N LEU A 359 -25.54 4.78 26.45
CA LEU A 359 -24.96 5.84 27.27
C LEU A 359 -25.29 7.18 26.60
N ALA A 360 -26.20 7.92 27.19
CA ALA A 360 -26.75 9.17 26.64
C ALA A 360 -26.13 10.42 27.28
N SER A 361 -25.51 10.29 28.46
CA SER A 361 -24.85 11.37 29.19
C SER A 361 -23.65 10.81 29.94
N TYR A 362 -22.55 11.57 29.96
CA TYR A 362 -21.34 11.23 30.70
C TYR A 362 -20.73 12.51 31.28
N LEU A 363 -21.00 12.76 32.56
CA LEU A 363 -20.58 13.95 33.28
C LEU A 363 -19.33 13.67 34.13
N ILE A 364 -18.36 14.58 34.05
CA ILE A 364 -17.23 14.67 34.98
C ILE A 364 -17.22 16.10 35.54
N ASP A 365 -17.22 16.26 36.87
CA ASP A 365 -17.20 17.58 37.51
C ASP A 365 -18.32 18.54 37.03
N GLY A 366 -19.45 17.95 36.63
CA GLY A 366 -20.61 18.67 36.11
C GLY A 366 -20.54 19.08 34.63
N GLU A 367 -19.45 18.76 33.93
CA GLU A 367 -19.29 19.01 32.49
C GLU A 367 -19.71 17.79 31.67
N GLU A 368 -20.56 18.01 30.66
CA GLU A 368 -21.05 16.95 29.77
C GLU A 368 -20.00 16.64 28.70
N MET A 369 -19.53 15.39 28.69
CA MET A 369 -18.50 14.92 27.79
C MET A 369 -19.07 14.39 26.46
N LEU A 370 -20.38 14.13 26.39
CA LEU A 370 -21.07 13.62 25.20
C LEU A 370 -21.95 14.67 24.54
N LYS A 371 -21.71 14.96 23.25
CA LYS A 371 -22.64 15.75 22.42
C LYS A 371 -23.83 14.94 21.90
N SER A 372 -23.69 13.61 21.89
CA SER A 372 -24.71 12.66 21.45
C SER A 372 -24.47 11.30 22.13
N PRO A 373 -25.49 10.43 22.23
CA PRO A 373 -25.33 9.11 22.81
C PRO A 373 -24.24 8.27 22.15
N LEU A 374 -23.60 7.40 22.92
CA LEU A 374 -22.66 6.39 22.43
C LEU A 374 -23.43 5.21 21.84
N MET A 375 -23.54 5.18 20.51
CA MET A 375 -24.32 4.20 19.76
C MET A 375 -23.41 3.14 19.10
N PHE A 376 -24.00 2.01 18.72
CA PHE A 376 -23.31 1.06 17.85
C PHE A 376 -23.11 1.66 16.46
N ASN A 377 -21.96 1.36 15.83
CA ASN A 377 -21.69 1.70 14.45
C ASN A 377 -21.19 0.46 13.71
N PHE A 378 -21.84 0.13 12.60
CA PHE A 378 -21.49 -0.99 11.72
C PHE A 378 -21.14 -0.53 10.30
N TRP A 379 -20.93 0.77 10.13
CA TRP A 379 -20.72 1.39 8.83
C TRP A 379 -19.43 2.21 8.78
N ARG A 380 -18.86 2.27 7.58
CA ARG A 380 -17.81 3.23 7.22
C ARG A 380 -18.21 3.95 5.95
N VAL A 381 -17.74 5.18 5.76
CA VAL A 381 -17.91 5.86 4.47
C VAL A 381 -17.21 5.04 3.38
N PRO A 382 -17.90 4.69 2.27
CA PRO A 382 -17.31 3.89 1.21
C PRO A 382 -16.08 4.55 0.58
N THR A 383 -15.04 3.75 0.37
CA THR A 383 -13.90 4.08 -0.49
C THR A 383 -14.25 3.88 -1.97
N ASP A 384 -13.39 4.31 -2.90
CA ASP A 384 -13.56 4.05 -4.34
C ASP A 384 -13.64 2.55 -4.65
N ASN A 385 -12.84 1.73 -3.95
CA ASN A 385 -12.90 0.26 -4.05
C ASN A 385 -14.26 -0.30 -3.59
N ASP A 386 -14.80 0.22 -2.49
CA ASP A 386 -16.12 -0.19 -1.98
C ASP A 386 -17.22 0.16 -3.00
N ILE A 387 -17.13 1.35 -3.61
CA ILE A 387 -18.08 1.82 -4.63
C ILE A 387 -17.98 0.95 -5.88
N ALA A 388 -16.78 0.71 -6.40
CA ALA A 388 -16.55 -0.08 -7.61
C ALA A 388 -17.04 -1.53 -7.47
N TRP A 389 -16.84 -2.16 -6.32
CA TRP A 389 -17.35 -3.50 -6.03
C TRP A 389 -18.88 -3.53 -5.74
N GLY A 390 -19.51 -2.38 -5.48
CA GLY A 390 -20.94 -2.29 -5.19
C GLY A 390 -21.31 -2.52 -3.71
N MET A 391 -20.35 -2.32 -2.80
CA MET A 391 -20.53 -2.41 -1.33
C MET A 391 -21.75 -1.66 -0.82
N PRO A 392 -22.01 -0.39 -1.23
CA PRO A 392 -23.12 0.36 -0.67
C PRO A 392 -24.48 -0.30 -0.93
N LYS A 393 -24.63 -0.95 -2.10
CA LYS A 393 -25.84 -1.68 -2.47
C LYS A 393 -25.92 -3.03 -1.77
N ALA A 394 -24.81 -3.77 -1.70
CA ALA A 394 -24.78 -5.11 -1.12
C ALA A 394 -24.95 -5.11 0.41
N TYR A 395 -24.38 -4.11 1.09
CA TYR A 395 -24.30 -4.06 2.56
C TYR A 395 -24.98 -2.84 3.18
N GLY A 396 -25.77 -2.09 2.41
CA GLY A 396 -26.43 -0.87 2.89
C GLY A 396 -27.32 -1.05 4.12
N ILE A 397 -27.79 -2.27 4.42
CA ILE A 397 -28.52 -2.58 5.65
C ILE A 397 -27.73 -2.25 6.93
N TRP A 398 -26.39 -2.39 6.89
CA TRP A 398 -25.52 -2.11 8.04
C TRP A 398 -25.34 -0.62 8.31
N LYS A 399 -25.67 0.24 7.34
CA LYS A 399 -25.56 1.69 7.47
C LYS A 399 -26.43 2.24 8.59
N GLU A 400 -27.67 1.76 8.67
CA GLU A 400 -28.65 2.22 9.66
C GLU A 400 -28.81 1.24 10.83
N ALA A 401 -28.18 0.06 10.80
CA ALA A 401 -28.38 -1.01 11.79
C ALA A 401 -28.11 -0.58 13.25
N GLY A 402 -27.15 0.31 13.49
CA GLY A 402 -26.88 0.86 14.83
C GLY A 402 -27.96 1.82 15.31
N LYS A 403 -28.52 2.62 14.39
CA LYS A 403 -29.60 3.57 14.67
C LYS A 403 -30.97 2.88 14.82
N ASP A 404 -31.20 1.85 14.02
CA ASP A 404 -32.44 1.06 14.01
C ASP A 404 -32.44 -0.06 15.06
N ALA A 405 -31.36 -0.17 15.85
CA ALA A 405 -31.24 -1.13 16.93
C ALA A 405 -32.39 -0.95 17.94
N ARG A 406 -33.00 -2.06 18.34
CA ARG A 406 -34.10 -2.07 19.32
C ARG A 406 -33.62 -2.66 20.63
N LEU A 407 -33.89 -1.96 21.72
CA LEU A 407 -33.64 -2.46 23.06
C LEU A 407 -34.64 -3.59 23.36
N ILE A 408 -34.12 -4.81 23.60
CA ILE A 408 -34.94 -5.97 23.96
C ILE A 408 -35.07 -6.12 25.47
N ASN A 409 -33.96 -5.92 26.19
CA ASN A 409 -33.91 -5.99 27.64
C ASN A 409 -32.86 -5.00 28.18
N PHE A 410 -33.14 -4.41 29.35
CA PHE A 410 -32.19 -3.54 30.04
C PHE A 410 -32.35 -3.68 31.55
N GLU A 411 -31.32 -4.22 32.20
CA GLU A 411 -31.32 -4.50 33.64
C GLU A 411 -30.18 -3.76 34.33
N ALA A 412 -30.49 -3.00 35.38
CA ALA A 412 -29.50 -2.34 36.22
C ALA A 412 -29.30 -3.10 37.53
N ILE A 413 -28.08 -3.58 37.78
CA ILE A 413 -27.74 -4.32 39.00
C ILE A 413 -27.39 -3.32 40.12
N LYS A 414 -28.31 -3.11 41.06
CA LYS A 414 -28.18 -2.10 42.14
C LYS A 414 -27.18 -2.44 43.25
N LYS A 415 -26.64 -3.67 43.29
CA LYS A 415 -25.60 -4.11 44.25
C LYS A 415 -24.68 -5.16 43.64
N VAL A 416 -23.41 -4.82 43.44
CA VAL A 416 -22.34 -5.82 43.28
C VAL A 416 -21.76 -6.06 44.68
N LYS A 417 -22.02 -7.23 45.28
CA LYS A 417 -21.27 -7.65 46.47
C LYS A 417 -19.82 -7.85 46.04
N THR A 418 -18.94 -6.91 46.35
CA THR A 418 -17.50 -7.14 46.29
C THR A 418 -17.19 -8.29 47.25
N LYS A 419 -16.71 -9.41 46.72
CA LYS A 419 -16.07 -10.43 47.56
C LYS A 419 -14.84 -9.78 48.16
N SER A 420 -14.87 -9.61 49.49
CA SER A 420 -13.74 -9.25 50.34
C SER A 420 -12.53 -10.14 50.11
#